data_AF-P83627-F1
#
_entry.id   AF-P83627-F1
#
_cell.length_a   1.000
_cell.length_b   1.000
_cell.length_c   1.000
_cell.angle_alpha   90.00
_cell.angle_beta   90.00
_cell.angle_gamma   90.00
#
_symmetry.space_group_name_H-M   'P 1'
#
loop_
_entity.id
_entity.type
_entity.pdbx_description
1 polymer ?
#
loop_
_entity_poly.entity_id
_entity_poly.type
_entity_poly.pdbx_seq_one_letter_code
_entity_poly.pdbx_strand_id
1 'polypeptide(L)'
;YNIPLGWGRRDMPGCLGVLGNRDLYDDVSRICSDCQNVFRDKNVESKCRSDCFSTSYFETCIMALDLAEKISDYKLHASILKE
;
A
#
# COMPACT_ATOMS: atom_id res chain seq x y z
N TYR A 1 6.13 -5.26 -15.24
CA TYR A 1 6.89 -5.51 -14.01
C TYR A 1 6.40 -6.80 -13.38
N ASN A 2 7.32 -7.68 -12.99
CA ASN A 2 6.98 -8.86 -12.19
C ASN A 2 6.54 -8.37 -10.82
N ILE A 3 5.26 -8.51 -10.48
CA ILE A 3 4.82 -8.37 -9.09
C ILE A 3 5.51 -9.52 -8.34
N PRO A 4 6.37 -9.24 -7.35
CA PRO A 4 6.90 -10.31 -6.52
C PRO A 4 5.69 -10.94 -5.82
N LEU A 5 5.37 -12.18 -6.19
CA LEU A 5 4.39 -13.05 -5.53
C LEU A 5 4.76 -13.38 -4.07
N GLY A 6 5.65 -12.60 -3.45
CA GLY A 6 6.23 -12.80 -2.13
C GLY A 6 5.37 -12.33 -0.96
N TRP A 7 4.31 -11.56 -1.20
CA TRP A 7 3.27 -11.32 -0.18
C TRP A 7 2.14 -12.31 -0.42
N GLY A 8 2.51 -13.59 -0.30
CA GLY A 8 1.64 -14.71 -0.59
C GLY A 8 0.43 -14.71 0.31
N ARG A 9 -0.74 -14.40 -0.26
CA ARG A 9 -2.05 -15.09 -0.19
C ARG A 9 -2.58 -15.67 1.14
N ARG A 10 -1.89 -15.63 2.27
CA ARG A 10 -2.34 -16.22 3.52
C ARG A 10 -2.17 -15.18 4.62
N ASP A 11 -3.31 -14.59 4.97
CA ASP A 11 -3.54 -13.98 6.26
C ASP A 11 -2.56 -12.85 6.61
N MET A 12 -2.60 -11.74 5.86
CA MET A 12 -2.14 -10.47 6.41
C MET A 12 -3.13 -10.09 7.53
N PRO A 13 -2.78 -10.22 8.81
CA PRO A 13 -3.68 -9.87 9.89
C PRO A 13 -3.76 -8.35 9.89
N GLY A 14 -4.89 -7.79 9.44
CA GLY A 14 -5.12 -6.34 9.45
C GLY A 14 -5.81 -5.78 8.21
N CYS A 15 -5.90 -6.52 7.11
CA CYS A 15 -6.63 -6.11 5.92
C CYS A 15 -7.75 -7.10 5.54
N LEU A 16 -8.79 -7.23 6.36
CA LEU A 16 -9.89 -8.17 6.11
C LEU A 16 -10.66 -7.83 4.83
N GLY A 17 -10.86 -6.53 4.57
CA GLY A 17 -11.54 -6.00 3.39
C GLY A 17 -10.86 -6.30 2.04
N VAL A 18 -9.65 -6.90 2.03
CA VAL A 18 -9.02 -7.41 0.79
C VAL A 18 -9.87 -8.51 0.14
N LEU A 19 -10.66 -9.24 0.93
CA LEU A 19 -11.61 -10.24 0.44
C LEU A 19 -12.77 -9.56 -0.29
N GLY A 20 -12.62 -9.38 -1.60
CA GLY A 20 -13.59 -8.70 -2.47
C GLY A 20 -13.03 -7.43 -3.10
N ASN A 21 -12.06 -6.78 -2.46
CA ASN A 21 -11.43 -5.55 -2.93
C ASN A 21 -9.95 -5.73 -3.27
N ARG A 22 -9.61 -6.83 -3.97
CA ARG A 22 -8.23 -7.10 -4.38
C ARG A 22 -7.64 -6.01 -5.27
N ASP A 23 -8.46 -5.43 -6.13
CA ASP A 23 -8.04 -4.33 -7.01
C ASP A 23 -7.63 -3.09 -6.19
N LEU A 24 -8.36 -2.79 -5.10
CA LEU A 24 -7.99 -1.70 -4.20
C LEU A 24 -6.68 -2.00 -3.48
N TYR A 25 -6.51 -3.23 -2.99
CA TYR A 25 -5.27 -3.66 -2.35
C TYR A 25 -4.07 -3.54 -3.30
N ASP A 26 -4.21 -4.01 -4.53
CA ASP A 26 -3.15 -3.95 -5.53
C ASP A 26 -2.79 -2.49 -5.88
N ASP A 27 -3.78 -1.60 -5.93
CA ASP A 27 -3.57 -0.18 -6.20
C ASP A 27 -2.73 0.50 -5.10
N VAL A 28 -3.10 0.33 -3.82
CA VAL A 28 -2.32 0.91 -2.70
C VAL A 28 -0.99 0.19 -2.49
N SER A 29 -0.91 -1.11 -2.80
CA SER A 29 0.31 -1.92 -2.74
C SER A 29 1.35 -1.47 -3.77
N ARG A 30 0.91 -1.01 -4.94
CA ARG A 30 1.78 -0.46 -5.99
C ARG A 30 2.45 0.83 -5.53
N ILE A 31 1.74 1.73 -4.85
CA ILE A 31 2.30 2.97 -4.28
C ILE A 31 3.50 2.65 -3.39
N CYS A 32 3.37 1.66 -2.51
CA CYS A 32 4.47 1.24 -1.64
C CYS A 32 5.67 0.70 -2.41
N SER A 33 5.42 -0.07 -3.48
CA SER A 33 6.49 -0.64 -4.31
C SER A 33 7.22 0.43 -5.11
N ASP A 34 6.50 1.37 -5.71
CA ASP A 34 7.08 2.48 -6.46
C ASP A 34 7.85 3.43 -5.55
N CYS A 35 7.31 3.70 -4.36
CA CYS A 35 7.95 4.51 -3.33
C CYS A 35 9.26 3.90 -2.83
N GLN A 36 9.34 2.57 -2.72
CA GLN A 36 10.60 1.89 -2.39
C GLN A 36 11.72 2.25 -3.38
N ASN A 37 11.39 2.40 -4.66
CA ASN A 37 12.35 2.74 -5.71
C ASN A 37 12.78 4.21 -5.60
N VAL A 38 11.89 5.10 -5.18
CA VAL A 38 12.19 6.52 -4.93
C VAL A 38 13.18 6.67 -3.78
N PHE A 39 12.90 6.03 -2.64
CA PHE A 39 13.78 6.10 -1.47
C PHE A 39 15.01 5.19 -1.57
N ARG A 40 15.04 4.25 -2.53
CA ARG A 40 16.06 3.21 -2.68
C ARG A 40 16.27 2.38 -1.40
N ASP A 41 15.22 2.20 -0.60
CA ASP A 41 15.22 1.44 0.64
C ASP A 41 14.09 0.39 0.64
N LYS A 42 14.48 -0.89 0.67
CA LYS A 42 13.55 -2.03 0.67
C LYS A 42 12.65 -2.08 1.91
N ASN A 43 13.06 -1.44 3.00
CA ASN A 43 12.25 -1.39 4.22
C ASN A 43 11.02 -0.49 4.05
N VAL A 44 11.04 0.44 3.09
CA VAL A 44 9.93 1.37 2.85
C VAL A 44 8.68 0.62 2.39
N GLU A 45 8.81 -0.35 1.48
CA GLU A 45 7.67 -1.13 1.00
C GLU A 45 6.96 -1.87 2.17
N SER A 46 7.74 -2.56 3.01
CA SER A 46 7.22 -3.28 4.18
C SER A 46 6.57 -2.35 5.21
N LYS A 47 7.18 -1.20 5.51
CA LYS A 47 6.63 -0.21 6.45
C LYS A 47 5.38 0.48 5.90
N CYS A 48 5.34 0.73 4.60
CA CYS A 48 4.21 1.32 3.90
C CYS A 48 3.00 0.38 3.90
N ARG A 49 3.21 -0.94 3.75
CA ARG A 49 2.12 -1.95 3.83
C ARG A 49 1.69 -2.30 5.26
N SER A 50 2.53 -2.02 6.26
CA SER A 50 2.26 -2.36 7.66
C SER A 50 0.95 -1.74 8.17
N ASP A 51 0.28 -2.42 9.11
CA ASP A 51 -1.01 -2.04 9.69
C ASP A 51 -2.10 -1.68 8.64
N CYS A 52 -2.06 -2.34 7.49
CA CYS A 52 -2.99 -2.12 6.39
C CYS A 52 -2.95 -0.69 5.82
N PHE A 53 -1.77 -0.21 5.46
CA PHE A 53 -1.58 1.12 4.82
C PHE A 53 -2.01 2.30 5.71
N SER A 54 -2.12 2.10 7.03
CA SER A 54 -2.49 3.13 8.00
C SER A 54 -1.29 3.92 8.54
N THR A 55 -0.07 3.57 8.12
CA THR A 55 1.16 4.18 8.65
C THR A 55 1.45 5.52 7.97
N SER A 56 2.19 6.40 8.66
CA SER A 56 2.68 7.65 8.06
C SER A 56 3.61 7.43 6.85
N TYR A 57 4.18 6.23 6.70
CA TYR A 57 4.96 5.87 5.51
C TYR A 57 4.10 5.85 4.25
N PHE A 58 2.84 5.41 4.35
CA PHE A 58 1.94 5.41 3.20
C PHE A 58 1.69 6.83 2.68
N GLU A 59 1.41 7.77 3.57
CA GLU A 59 1.23 9.19 3.20
C GLU A 59 2.49 9.80 2.62
N THR A 60 3.64 9.52 3.24
CA THR A 60 4.95 9.97 2.77
C THR A 60 5.23 9.44 1.35
N CYS A 61 4.85 8.19 1.08
CA CYS A 61 4.99 7.57 -0.22
C CYS A 61 4.11 8.22 -1.29
N ILE A 62 2.86 8.55 -0.96
CA ILE A 62 1.96 9.27 -1.86
C ILE A 62 2.55 10.64 -2.22
N MET A 63 3.09 11.37 -1.23
CA MET A 63 3.73 12.66 -1.48
C MET A 63 5.02 12.53 -2.31
N ALA A 64 5.86 11.52 -2.02
CA ALA A 64 7.12 11.29 -2.73
C ALA A 64 6.92 10.88 -4.20
N LEU A 65 5.77 10.28 -4.52
CA LEU A 65 5.38 9.90 -5.88
C LEU A 65 4.62 10.99 -6.64
N ASP A 66 4.52 12.20 -6.08
CA ASP A 66 3.77 13.33 -6.66
C ASP A 66 2.28 12.99 -6.87
N LEU A 67 1.71 12.21 -5.94
CA LEU A 67 0.30 11.79 -5.93
C LEU A 67 -0.50 12.50 -4.84
N ALA A 68 -0.01 13.65 -4.33
CA ALA A 68 -0.62 14.37 -3.21
C ALA A 68 -2.08 14.75 -3.47
N GLU A 69 -2.45 15.09 -4.71
CA GLU A 69 -3.84 15.41 -5.08
C GLU A 69 -4.80 14.21 -4.93
N LYS A 70 -4.28 12.99 -5.01
CA LYS A 70 -5.04 11.73 -4.89
C LYS A 70 -4.94 11.09 -3.51
N ILE A 71 -4.33 11.78 -2.54
CA ILE A 71 -4.11 11.21 -1.21
C ILE A 71 -5.43 10.80 -0.53
N SER A 72 -6.51 11.54 -0.76
CA SER A 72 -7.85 11.21 -0.24
C SER A 72 -8.36 9.89 -0.81
N ASP A 73 -8.18 9.67 -2.10
CA ASP A 73 -8.68 8.49 -2.81
C ASP A 73 -7.93 7.24 -2.35
N TYR A 74 -6.60 7.35 -2.25
CA TYR A 74 -5.77 6.26 -1.75
C TYR A 74 -6.01 5.97 -0.27
N LYS A 75 -6.24 6.99 0.56
CA LYS A 75 -6.64 6.81 1.96
C LYS A 75 -8.01 6.15 2.06
N LEU A 76 -8.96 6.49 1.19
CA LEU A 76 -10.26 5.83 1.12
C LEU A 76 -10.11 4.35 0.74
N HIS A 77 -9.29 4.04 -0.28
CA HIS A 77 -9.01 2.66 -0.67
C HIS A 77 -8.41 1.85 0.49
N ALA A 78 -7.40 2.42 1.19
CA ALA A 78 -6.83 1.80 2.37
C ALA A 78 -7.86 1.58 3.50
N SER A 79 -8.77 2.54 3.70
CA SER A 79 -9.80 2.47 4.74
C SER A 79 -10.80 1.34 4.47
N ILE A 80 -11.23 1.16 3.22
CA ILE A 80 -12.11 0.05 2.80
C ILE A 80 -11.47 -1.32 3.07
N LEU A 81 -10.14 -1.43 3.00
CA LEU A 81 -9.42 -2.68 3.25
C LEU A 81 -9.30 -3.03 4.74
N LYS A 82 -9.46 -2.04 5.63
CA LYS A 82 -9.34 -2.22 7.08
C LYS A 82 -10.65 -2.62 7.76
N GLU A 83 -11.79 -2.38 7.11
CA GLU A 83 -13.11 -2.88 7.54
C GLU A 83 -13.20 -4.41 7.49
#